data_AF-A0A2P4SJ69-F1
#
_entry.id   AF-A0A2P4SJ69-F1
#
_cell.length_a   1.000
_cell.length_b   1.000
_cell.length_c   1.000
_cell.angle_alpha   90.00
_cell.angle_beta   90.00
_cell.angle_gamma   90.00
#
_symmetry.space_group_name_H-M   'P 1'
#
loop_
_entity.id
_entity.type
_entity.pdbx_description
1 polymer ?
#
loop_
_entity_poly.entity_id
_entity_poly.type
_entity_poly.pdbx_seq_one_letter_code
_entity_poly.pdbx_strand_id
1 'polypeptide(L)'
;MAINQQCISFNRCHVANRTCPKNHIWNNQICRCLAQHDFGFSSHLGDSDTSEGFHICGPNKELDEETCQCVCKGDVRPSSCGPHKELDRASCQCMCKNKLLPTSCGPNKEFDEEKCQCVCKKTCPKHHPLNPAKCICECIESPNKCFLKGKRFHHQTCSCYRPPCTVRTKRCDAGFYFSEEVCRCVPTYWKRPLMN
;
A
#
# COMPACT_ATOMS: atom_id res chain seq x y z
N MET A 1 28.69 -30.78 6.06
CA MET A 1 28.03 -30.25 4.86
C MET A 1 29.00 -29.29 4.21
N ALA A 2 29.59 -29.70 3.10
CA ALA A 2 30.66 -28.97 2.42
C ALA A 2 30.03 -27.85 1.59
N ILE A 3 30.00 -26.64 2.14
CA ILE A 3 29.74 -25.44 1.34
C ILE A 3 30.84 -25.40 0.26
N ASN A 4 30.41 -25.47 -0.99
CA ASN A 4 31.26 -25.80 -2.14
C ASN A 4 32.45 -24.82 -2.23
N GLN A 5 33.66 -25.33 -2.04
CA GLN A 5 34.91 -24.55 -1.95
C GLN A 5 35.19 -23.72 -3.22
N GLN A 6 34.53 -24.09 -4.33
CA GLN A 6 34.54 -23.39 -5.62
C GLN A 6 34.04 -21.94 -5.50
N CYS A 7 32.86 -21.71 -4.92
CA CYS A 7 32.28 -20.37 -4.82
C CYS A 7 32.95 -19.50 -3.75
N ILE A 8 33.42 -20.13 -2.65
CA ILE A 8 34.19 -19.46 -1.61
C ILE A 8 35.54 -18.97 -2.16
N SER A 9 36.18 -19.74 -3.06
CA SER A 9 37.45 -19.33 -3.69
C SER A 9 37.28 -18.16 -4.67
N PHE A 10 36.14 -18.12 -5.37
CA PHE A 10 35.84 -17.12 -6.39
C PHE A 10 35.53 -15.73 -5.80
N ASN A 11 34.80 -15.69 -4.68
CA ASN A 11 34.36 -14.43 -4.06
C ASN A 11 35.25 -13.95 -2.90
N ARG A 12 36.28 -14.70 -2.49
CA ARG A 12 37.11 -14.28 -1.36
C ARG A 12 37.96 -13.05 -1.62
N CYS A 13 38.43 -12.80 -2.86
CA CYS A 13 38.99 -11.52 -3.31
C CYS A 13 39.04 -11.50 -4.85
N HIS A 14 38.13 -10.77 -5.51
CA HIS A 14 38.06 -10.71 -6.97
C HIS A 14 38.94 -9.59 -7.55
N VAL A 15 40.27 -9.79 -7.67
CA VAL A 15 41.10 -9.04 -8.64
C VAL A 15 42.24 -9.92 -9.16
N ALA A 16 42.26 -10.12 -10.49
CA ALA A 16 43.32 -10.81 -11.21
C ALA A 16 44.56 -9.92 -11.38
N ASN A 17 45.40 -9.82 -10.34
CA ASN A 17 46.86 -9.60 -10.39
C ASN A 17 47.38 -9.31 -8.97
N ARG A 18 47.91 -10.34 -8.30
CA ARG A 18 48.38 -10.24 -6.91
C ARG A 18 49.82 -9.73 -6.87
N THR A 19 50.00 -8.42 -7.05
CA THR A 19 51.31 -7.78 -6.89
C THR A 19 51.18 -6.62 -5.91
N CYS A 20 51.66 -6.81 -4.68
CA CYS A 20 51.72 -5.75 -3.68
C CYS A 20 53.00 -4.90 -3.86
N PRO A 21 52.97 -3.59 -3.54
CA PRO A 21 54.17 -2.75 -3.47
C PRO A 21 55.20 -3.30 -2.48
N LYS A 22 56.47 -2.87 -2.60
CA LYS A 22 57.54 -3.27 -1.65
C LYS A 22 57.09 -3.04 -0.19
N ASN A 23 57.39 -4.00 0.68
CA ASN A 23 57.04 -4.04 2.12
C ASN A 23 55.55 -4.17 2.46
N HIS A 24 54.71 -4.58 1.50
CA HIS A 24 53.30 -4.89 1.77
C HIS A 24 52.97 -6.36 1.52
N ILE A 25 52.18 -6.94 2.41
CA ILE A 25 51.71 -8.33 2.35
C ILE A 25 50.22 -8.31 2.03
N TRP A 26 49.81 -9.14 1.08
CA TRP A 26 48.40 -9.30 0.72
C TRP A 26 47.63 -10.00 1.84
N ASN A 27 46.58 -9.36 2.36
CA ASN A 27 45.70 -9.98 3.34
C ASN A 27 44.44 -10.55 2.66
N ASN A 28 44.33 -11.89 2.64
CA ASN A 28 43.21 -12.63 2.06
C ASN A 28 41.88 -12.50 2.80
N GLN A 29 41.87 -11.96 4.03
CA GLN A 29 40.65 -11.75 4.82
C GLN A 29 39.98 -10.41 4.52
N ILE A 30 40.74 -9.42 4.03
CA ILE A 30 40.25 -8.05 3.79
C ILE A 30 40.56 -7.51 2.38
N CYS A 31 41.13 -8.34 1.51
CA CYS A 31 41.41 -8.05 0.10
C CYS A 31 42.19 -6.76 -0.19
N ARG A 32 43.21 -6.47 0.61
CA ARG A 32 44.12 -5.34 0.39
C ARG A 32 45.54 -5.69 0.84
N CYS A 33 46.52 -4.97 0.28
CA CYS A 33 47.91 -5.02 0.72
C CYS A 33 48.07 -4.24 2.04
N LEU A 34 48.65 -4.85 3.06
CA LEU A 34 48.94 -4.22 4.36
C LEU A 34 50.45 -4.08 4.57
N ALA A 35 50.89 -3.01 5.23
CA ALA A 35 52.29 -2.83 5.58
C ALA A 35 52.74 -3.92 6.59
N GLN A 36 53.96 -4.43 6.42
CA GLN A 36 54.51 -5.56 7.18
C GLN A 36 54.58 -5.34 8.71
N HIS A 37 54.35 -4.11 9.19
CA HIS A 37 54.49 -3.72 10.59
C HIS A 37 53.20 -3.88 11.45
N ASP A 38 52.08 -4.31 10.85
CA ASP A 38 50.79 -4.51 11.56
C ASP A 38 50.50 -5.96 11.96
N PHE A 39 51.42 -6.90 11.73
CA PHE A 39 51.31 -8.28 12.24
C PHE A 39 51.79 -8.43 13.69
N GLY A 40 51.40 -7.46 14.53
CA GLY A 40 51.57 -7.52 15.99
C GLY A 40 50.47 -8.40 16.60
N PHE A 41 50.87 -9.55 17.13
CA PHE A 41 50.06 -10.51 17.85
C PHE A 41 49.11 -9.86 18.87
N SER A 42 47.80 -10.05 18.71
CA SER A 42 46.83 -9.93 19.81
C SER A 42 45.95 -11.18 19.82
N SER A 43 46.52 -12.28 20.29
CA SER A 43 45.80 -13.46 20.75
C SER A 43 45.20 -13.15 22.12
N HIS A 44 43.96 -12.66 22.16
CA HIS A 44 43.12 -12.77 23.36
C HIS A 44 41.70 -13.15 22.99
N LEU A 45 41.40 -14.40 23.32
CA LEU A 45 40.13 -14.96 23.76
C LEU A 45 38.98 -13.95 23.95
N GLY A 46 37.98 -14.07 23.09
CA GLY A 46 36.63 -13.58 23.29
C GLY A 46 35.69 -14.65 22.74
N ASP A 47 35.44 -15.66 23.56
CA ASP A 47 34.39 -16.66 23.36
C ASP A 47 33.04 -15.92 23.40
N SER A 48 32.40 -15.77 22.23
CA SER A 48 30.98 -15.46 22.15
C SER A 48 30.41 -16.22 20.95
N ASP A 49 29.99 -17.42 21.30
CA ASP A 49 29.01 -18.27 20.66
C ASP A 49 27.89 -17.48 19.96
N THR A 50 28.09 -17.16 18.68
CA THR A 50 27.02 -17.11 17.68
C THR A 50 27.62 -17.59 16.38
N SER A 51 26.90 -18.44 15.67
CA SER A 51 27.29 -18.97 14.37
C SER A 51 27.32 -17.84 13.31
N GLU A 52 28.33 -16.98 13.35
CA GLU A 52 28.67 -16.06 12.26
C GLU A 52 29.32 -16.87 11.13
N GLY A 53 28.52 -17.74 10.51
CA GLY A 53 28.78 -18.21 9.17
C GLY A 53 28.93 -16.99 8.29
N PHE A 54 30.16 -16.75 7.82
CA PHE A 54 30.53 -15.68 6.90
C PHE A 54 29.34 -15.35 5.98
N HIS A 55 28.68 -14.22 6.23
CA HIS A 55 27.68 -13.68 5.32
C HIS A 55 28.43 -13.13 4.10
N ILE A 56 28.91 -14.05 3.25
CA ILE A 56 29.61 -13.79 1.97
C ILE A 56 28.76 -12.87 1.11
N CYS A 57 27.44 -13.02 1.22
CA CYS A 57 26.45 -12.11 0.70
C CYS A 57 25.93 -11.24 1.85
N GLY A 58 25.83 -9.93 1.63
CA GLY A 58 25.35 -8.97 2.62
C GLY A 58 23.95 -9.28 3.19
N PRO A 59 23.42 -8.43 4.08
CA PRO A 59 22.16 -8.71 4.77
C PRO A 59 21.02 -9.04 3.78
N ASN A 60 20.15 -9.98 4.16
CA ASN A 60 19.00 -10.49 3.38
C ASN A 60 19.33 -11.20 2.05
N LYS A 61 20.61 -11.52 1.83
CA LYS A 61 21.06 -12.29 0.67
C LYS A 61 21.68 -13.62 1.08
N GLU A 62 21.62 -14.59 0.20
CA GLU A 62 22.27 -15.88 0.29
C GLU A 62 23.09 -16.15 -0.97
N LEU A 63 24.14 -16.95 -0.83
CA LEU A 63 24.96 -17.35 -1.96
C LEU A 63 24.27 -18.54 -2.65
N ASP A 64 23.88 -18.35 -3.90
CA ASP A 64 23.46 -19.42 -4.77
C ASP A 64 24.70 -20.27 -5.11
N GLU A 65 24.73 -21.51 -4.63
CA GLU A 65 25.91 -22.39 -4.73
C GLU A 65 26.16 -22.93 -6.14
N GLU A 66 25.19 -22.83 -7.04
CA GLU A 66 25.30 -23.28 -8.43
C GLU A 66 25.85 -22.18 -9.34
N THR A 67 25.41 -20.95 -9.13
CA THR A 67 25.80 -19.77 -9.92
C THR A 67 26.89 -18.93 -9.26
N CYS A 68 27.19 -19.21 -7.98
CA CYS A 68 28.06 -18.40 -7.12
C CYS A 68 27.62 -16.92 -7.01
N GLN A 69 26.31 -16.64 -7.13
CA GLN A 69 25.75 -15.28 -7.05
C GLN A 69 25.05 -15.02 -5.73
N CYS A 70 25.07 -13.77 -5.25
CA CYS A 70 24.30 -13.35 -4.08
C CYS A 70 22.84 -13.06 -4.47
N VAL A 71 21.94 -13.98 -4.16
CA VAL A 71 20.49 -13.91 -4.41
C VAL A 71 19.73 -13.56 -3.13
N CYS A 72 18.46 -13.20 -3.24
CA CYS A 72 17.63 -12.89 -2.07
C CYS A 72 17.21 -14.18 -1.34
N LYS A 73 17.24 -14.17 -0.01
CA LYS A 73 16.96 -15.36 0.82
C LYS A 73 15.58 -15.97 0.55
N GLY A 74 15.55 -17.29 0.36
CA GLY A 74 14.52 -18.27 0.76
C GLY A 74 13.06 -18.10 0.33
N ASP A 75 12.46 -16.93 0.55
CA ASP A 75 11.01 -16.70 0.36
C ASP A 75 10.72 -15.53 -0.58
N VAL A 76 11.71 -14.68 -0.86
CA VAL A 76 11.52 -13.46 -1.66
C VAL A 76 11.93 -13.73 -3.11
N ARG A 77 11.01 -14.37 -3.85
CA ARG A 77 11.11 -14.50 -5.32
C ARG A 77 10.34 -13.38 -6.02
N PRO A 78 10.65 -13.05 -7.29
CA PRO A 78 9.86 -12.06 -8.05
C PRO A 78 8.36 -12.38 -8.08
N SER A 79 8.00 -13.66 -8.06
CA SER A 79 6.61 -14.15 -8.03
C SER A 79 5.93 -14.04 -6.66
N SER A 80 6.70 -13.85 -5.58
CA SER A 80 6.17 -13.67 -4.21
C SER A 80 5.70 -12.24 -3.95
N CYS A 81 6.17 -11.28 -4.76
CA CYS A 81 5.71 -9.90 -4.68
C CYS A 81 4.26 -9.82 -5.16
N GLY A 82 3.41 -9.18 -4.35
CA GLY A 82 1.99 -8.97 -4.66
C GLY A 82 1.77 -8.22 -5.97
N PRO A 83 0.51 -8.13 -6.43
CA PRO A 83 0.16 -7.38 -7.63
C PRO A 83 0.70 -5.94 -7.54
N HIS A 84 1.19 -5.40 -8.65
CA HIS A 84 1.80 -4.06 -8.77
C HIS A 84 3.17 -3.86 -8.10
N LYS A 85 3.74 -4.89 -7.47
CA LYS A 85 5.08 -4.86 -6.89
C LYS A 85 6.09 -5.66 -7.72
N GLU A 86 7.35 -5.31 -7.60
CA GLU A 86 8.50 -6.02 -8.16
C GLU A 86 9.60 -6.15 -7.12
N LEU A 87 10.35 -7.25 -7.17
CA LEU A 87 11.47 -7.47 -6.27
C LEU A 87 12.65 -6.59 -6.68
N ASP A 88 13.02 -5.63 -5.85
CA ASP A 88 14.31 -4.95 -5.97
C ASP A 88 15.41 -5.93 -5.55
N ARG A 89 16.23 -6.33 -6.52
CA ARG A 89 17.31 -7.29 -6.30
C ARG A 89 18.45 -6.72 -5.47
N ALA A 90 18.57 -5.39 -5.32
CA ALA A 90 19.60 -4.80 -4.47
C ALA A 90 19.23 -4.93 -2.98
N SER A 91 18.04 -4.47 -2.60
CA SER A 91 17.54 -4.49 -1.22
C SER A 91 16.86 -5.80 -0.81
N CYS A 92 16.49 -6.65 -1.77
CA CYS A 92 15.64 -7.83 -1.55
C CYS A 92 14.26 -7.49 -0.96
N GLN A 93 13.70 -6.34 -1.37
CA GLN A 93 12.37 -5.89 -0.96
C GLN A 93 11.43 -5.78 -2.16
N CYS A 94 10.14 -6.04 -1.94
CA CYS A 94 9.11 -5.81 -2.96
C CYS A 94 8.75 -4.32 -3.01
N MET A 95 9.13 -3.66 -4.10
CA MET A 95 8.88 -2.25 -4.36
C MET A 95 7.80 -2.05 -5.42
N CYS A 96 7.17 -0.89 -5.44
CA CYS A 96 6.14 -0.56 -6.43
C CYS A 96 6.73 -0.37 -7.83
N LYS A 97 6.15 -1.05 -8.84
CA LYS A 97 6.63 -1.00 -10.24
C LYS A 97 6.64 0.39 -10.85
N ASN A 98 5.67 1.22 -10.46
CA ASN A 98 5.55 2.60 -10.94
C ASN A 98 6.53 3.57 -10.27
N LYS A 99 7.35 3.09 -9.32
CA LYS A 99 8.34 3.88 -8.56
C LYS A 99 7.73 5.15 -7.96
N LEU A 100 6.42 5.15 -7.70
CA LEU A 100 5.77 6.25 -7.03
C LEU A 100 6.29 6.32 -5.60
N LEU A 101 6.77 7.51 -5.23
CA LEU A 101 7.23 7.78 -3.88
C LEU A 101 6.03 8.18 -3.01
N PRO A 102 5.99 7.81 -1.72
CA PRO A 102 4.93 8.24 -0.82
C PRO A 102 4.71 9.75 -0.79
N THR A 103 5.80 10.52 -0.95
CA THR A 103 5.81 11.98 -0.99
C THR A 103 5.30 12.59 -2.30
N SER A 104 5.10 11.78 -3.34
CA SER A 104 4.60 12.25 -4.64
C SER A 104 3.08 12.43 -4.68
N CYS A 105 2.36 11.94 -3.66
CA CYS A 105 0.92 12.09 -3.59
C CYS A 105 0.52 13.55 -3.33
N GLY A 106 -0.39 14.05 -4.16
CA GLY A 106 -0.94 15.40 -4.01
C GLY A 106 -1.73 15.61 -2.71
N PRO A 107 -2.17 16.84 -2.43
CA PRO A 107 -2.88 17.16 -1.18
C PRO A 107 -4.13 16.30 -0.99
N ASN A 108 -4.37 15.86 0.26
CA ASN A 108 -5.48 14.97 0.66
C ASN A 108 -5.45 13.55 0.07
N LYS A 109 -4.32 13.14 -0.52
CA LYS A 109 -4.06 11.76 -0.93
C LYS A 109 -2.97 11.15 -0.06
N GLU A 110 -3.09 9.86 0.21
CA GLU A 110 -2.08 9.05 0.88
C GLU A 110 -1.64 7.95 -0.07
N PHE A 111 -0.37 7.54 0.03
CA PHE A 111 0.14 6.44 -0.76
C PHE A 111 -0.31 5.12 -0.14
N ASP A 112 -1.08 4.35 -0.89
CA ASP A 112 -1.44 2.98 -0.58
C ASP A 112 -0.30 2.08 -1.07
N GLU A 113 0.51 1.58 -0.14
CA GLU A 113 1.67 0.73 -0.43
C GLU A 113 1.29 -0.63 -1.01
N GLU A 114 0.08 -1.14 -0.78
CA GLU A 114 -0.37 -2.41 -1.33
C GLU A 114 -0.74 -2.27 -2.80
N LYS A 115 -1.49 -1.21 -3.13
CA LYS A 115 -1.93 -0.91 -4.50
C LYS A 115 -0.90 -0.12 -5.31
N CYS A 116 0.14 0.39 -4.65
CA CYS A 116 1.13 1.28 -5.23
C CYS A 116 0.49 2.54 -5.85
N GLN A 117 -0.50 3.15 -5.20
CA GLN A 117 -1.27 4.25 -5.77
C GLN A 117 -1.63 5.30 -4.72
N CYS A 118 -1.83 6.55 -5.17
CA CYS A 118 -2.31 7.62 -4.29
C CYS A 118 -3.83 7.55 -4.13
N VAL A 119 -4.30 7.21 -2.93
CA VAL A 119 -5.72 7.08 -2.58
C VAL A 119 -6.20 8.28 -1.76
N CYS A 120 -7.48 8.64 -1.87
CA CYS A 120 -8.05 9.72 -1.06
C CYS A 120 -8.32 9.23 0.37
N LYS A 121 -7.70 9.82 1.40
CA LYS A 121 -7.91 9.45 2.81
C LYS A 121 -8.93 10.35 3.50
N LYS A 122 -10.12 10.47 2.90
CA LYS A 122 -11.19 11.31 3.43
C LYS A 122 -12.41 10.47 3.75
N THR A 123 -12.79 10.44 5.02
CA THR A 123 -14.05 9.83 5.45
C THR A 123 -15.18 10.81 5.16
N CYS A 124 -16.15 10.37 4.37
CA CYS A 124 -17.28 11.21 4.03
C CYS A 124 -18.57 10.78 4.75
N PRO A 125 -19.49 11.73 5.03
CA PRO A 125 -20.82 11.42 5.53
C PRO A 125 -21.62 10.51 4.59
N LYS A 126 -22.60 9.77 5.14
CA LYS A 126 -23.40 8.75 4.42
C LYS A 126 -24.03 9.21 3.09
N HIS A 127 -24.41 10.49 2.98
CA HIS A 127 -25.06 11.06 1.80
C HIS A 127 -24.12 11.86 0.88
N HIS A 128 -22.82 11.78 1.14
CA HIS A 128 -21.78 12.58 0.47
C HIS A 128 -20.66 11.65 0.00
N PRO A 129 -20.79 10.90 -1.10
CA PRO A 129 -19.72 10.03 -1.57
C PRO A 129 -18.46 10.84 -1.89
N LEU A 130 -17.33 10.17 -1.70
CA LEU A 130 -16.03 10.72 -2.04
C LEU A 130 -15.82 10.72 -3.55
N ASN A 131 -15.57 11.89 -4.11
CA ASN A 131 -15.13 12.01 -5.50
C ASN A 131 -13.63 11.64 -5.59
N PRO A 132 -13.25 10.55 -6.29
CA PRO A 132 -11.86 10.06 -6.31
C PRO A 132 -10.89 10.97 -7.08
N ALA A 133 -11.40 11.75 -8.04
CA ALA A 133 -10.57 12.66 -8.82
C ALA A 133 -10.14 13.87 -7.99
N LYS A 134 -11.09 14.45 -7.24
CA LYS A 134 -10.87 15.68 -6.46
C LYS A 134 -10.61 15.44 -4.97
N CYS A 135 -10.80 14.21 -4.47
CA CYS A 135 -10.77 13.85 -3.05
C CYS A 135 -11.67 14.73 -2.15
N ILE A 136 -12.84 15.11 -2.65
CA ILE A 136 -13.85 15.89 -1.90
C ILE A 136 -15.16 15.10 -1.79
N CYS A 137 -15.87 15.30 -0.68
CA CYS A 137 -17.19 14.71 -0.48
C CYS A 137 -18.21 15.59 -1.22
N GLU A 138 -18.93 15.01 -2.17
CA GLU A 138 -19.92 15.73 -2.99
C GLU A 138 -21.31 15.11 -2.78
N CYS A 139 -22.36 15.92 -2.90
CA CYS A 139 -23.73 15.49 -2.67
C CYS A 139 -24.27 14.68 -3.87
N ILE A 140 -24.84 13.49 -3.60
CA ILE A 140 -25.46 12.64 -4.65
C ILE A 140 -26.73 13.29 -5.19
N GLU A 141 -27.53 13.81 -4.26
CA GLU A 141 -28.78 14.48 -4.53
C GLU A 141 -28.52 15.97 -4.74
N SER A 142 -29.35 16.57 -5.59
CA SER A 142 -29.33 18.00 -5.88
C SER A 142 -30.74 18.56 -5.74
N PRO A 143 -30.90 19.88 -5.58
CA PRO A 143 -32.22 20.52 -5.57
C PRO A 143 -33.11 20.07 -6.72
N ASN A 144 -32.57 20.03 -7.94
CA ASN A 144 -33.29 19.61 -9.14
C ASN A 144 -33.65 18.12 -9.13
N LYS A 145 -32.73 17.22 -8.72
CA LYS A 145 -33.03 15.79 -8.59
C LYS A 145 -34.14 15.53 -7.56
N CYS A 146 -34.11 16.22 -6.42
CA CYS A 146 -35.17 16.10 -5.43
C CYS A 146 -36.49 16.67 -5.94
N PHE A 147 -36.46 17.82 -6.63
CA PHE A 147 -37.64 18.43 -7.22
C PHE A 147 -38.32 17.51 -8.24
N LEU A 148 -37.56 16.88 -9.13
CA LEU A 148 -38.07 15.89 -10.08
C LEU A 148 -38.69 14.65 -9.40
N LYS A 149 -38.30 14.36 -8.15
CA LYS A 149 -38.89 13.29 -7.31
C LYS A 149 -40.07 13.79 -6.45
N GLY A 150 -40.52 15.04 -6.62
CA GLY A 150 -41.57 15.66 -5.78
C GLY A 150 -41.13 15.87 -4.32
N LYS A 151 -39.83 16.00 -4.06
CA LYS A 151 -39.24 16.16 -2.74
C LYS A 151 -38.48 17.48 -2.65
N ARG A 152 -38.24 17.96 -1.42
CA ARG A 152 -37.32 19.08 -1.17
C ARG A 152 -35.92 18.55 -0.87
N PHE A 153 -34.92 19.35 -1.22
CA PHE A 153 -33.53 19.06 -0.92
C PHE A 153 -33.14 19.66 0.42
N HIS A 154 -32.55 18.85 1.30
CA HIS A 154 -32.01 19.30 2.57
C HIS A 154 -30.51 19.58 2.42
N HIS A 155 -30.12 20.86 2.42
CA HIS A 155 -28.73 21.27 2.10
C HIS A 155 -27.68 20.69 3.06
N GLN A 156 -27.97 20.60 4.37
CA GLN A 156 -26.98 20.14 5.35
C GLN A 156 -26.69 18.63 5.25
N THR A 157 -27.71 17.83 4.96
CA THR A 157 -27.62 16.36 4.91
C THR A 157 -27.47 15.85 3.48
N CYS A 158 -27.63 16.71 2.48
CA CYS A 158 -27.66 16.37 1.07
C CYS A 158 -28.62 15.22 0.73
N SER A 159 -29.81 15.25 1.32
CA SER A 159 -30.85 14.24 1.13
C SER A 159 -32.15 14.86 0.65
N CYS A 160 -32.96 14.06 -0.07
CA CYS A 160 -34.31 14.45 -0.45
C CYS A 160 -35.30 14.07 0.66
N TYR A 161 -36.06 15.03 1.15
CA TYR A 161 -37.10 14.80 2.15
C TYR A 161 -38.46 15.25 1.62
N ARG A 162 -39.53 14.62 2.12
CA ARG A 162 -40.88 15.11 1.90
C ARG A 162 -41.18 16.15 2.98
N PRO A 163 -41.51 17.40 2.63
CA PRO A 163 -41.98 18.35 3.61
C PRO A 163 -43.20 17.77 4.32
N PRO A 164 -43.32 17.92 5.65
CA PRO A 164 -44.56 17.57 6.32
C PRO A 164 -45.70 18.37 5.69
N CYS A 165 -46.83 17.71 5.44
CA CYS A 165 -47.99 18.39 4.91
C CYS A 165 -48.40 19.50 5.89
N THR A 166 -48.47 20.74 5.41
CA THR A 166 -49.03 21.86 6.20
C THR A 166 -50.53 21.64 6.30
N VAL A 167 -50.96 20.84 7.27
CA VAL A 167 -52.36 20.43 7.41
C VAL A 167 -53.18 21.67 7.79
N ARG A 168 -53.96 22.21 6.86
CA ARG A 168 -55.22 22.88 7.23
C ARG A 168 -56.31 21.82 7.22
N THR A 169 -56.48 21.22 8.40
CA THR A 169 -57.68 20.66 9.07
C THR A 169 -59.04 20.68 8.35
N LYS A 170 -59.14 20.29 7.08
CA LYS A 170 -60.42 19.87 6.50
C LYS A 170 -60.40 18.36 6.31
N ARG A 171 -61.36 17.66 6.91
CA ARG A 171 -61.62 16.25 6.60
C ARG A 171 -61.88 16.16 5.09
N CYS A 172 -61.30 15.14 4.46
CA CYS A 172 -61.63 14.83 3.07
C CYS A 172 -63.10 14.43 2.98
N ASP A 173 -63.73 14.78 1.85
CA ASP A 173 -65.11 14.39 1.55
C ASP A 173 -65.25 12.86 1.44
N ALA A 174 -66.49 12.37 1.54
CA ALA A 174 -66.77 10.94 1.42
C ALA A 174 -66.24 10.37 0.07
N GLY A 175 -65.51 9.26 0.12
CA GLY A 175 -64.85 8.67 -1.05
C GLY A 175 -63.43 9.20 -1.34
N PHE A 176 -62.92 10.14 -0.54
CA PHE A 176 -61.55 10.63 -0.61
C PHE A 176 -60.78 10.33 0.68
N TYR A 177 -59.47 10.15 0.59
CA TYR A 177 -58.58 10.05 1.75
C TYR A 177 -57.42 11.02 1.59
N PHE A 178 -56.86 11.48 2.71
CA PHE A 178 -55.69 12.35 2.67
C PHE A 178 -54.46 11.51 2.36
N SER A 179 -53.78 11.80 1.24
CA SER A 179 -52.51 11.16 0.90
C SER A 179 -51.35 11.99 1.40
N GLU A 180 -50.54 11.43 2.30
CA GLU A 180 -49.28 12.03 2.75
C GLU A 180 -48.24 12.10 1.62
N GLU A 181 -48.42 11.36 0.53
CA GLU A 181 -47.51 11.39 -0.62
C GLU A 181 -47.63 12.69 -1.43
N VAL A 182 -48.85 13.25 -1.52
CA VAL A 182 -49.16 14.45 -2.33
C VAL A 182 -49.77 15.59 -1.50
N CYS A 183 -49.91 15.42 -0.18
CA CYS A 183 -50.50 16.38 0.75
C CYS A 183 -51.88 16.91 0.34
N ARG A 184 -52.73 16.05 -0.23
CA ARG A 184 -54.08 16.39 -0.70
C ARG A 184 -55.06 15.22 -0.50
N CYS A 185 -56.35 15.53 -0.48
CA CYS A 185 -57.41 14.54 -0.58
C CYS A 185 -57.42 13.93 -1.99
N VAL A 186 -57.23 12.62 -2.08
CA VAL A 186 -57.24 11.85 -3.33
C VAL A 186 -58.29 10.74 -3.26
N PRO A 187 -58.82 10.26 -4.39
CA PRO A 187 -59.85 9.22 -4.38
C PRO A 187 -59.38 7.92 -3.73
N THR A 188 -60.25 7.24 -3.00
CA THR A 188 -59.91 6.00 -2.27
C THR A 188 -59.43 4.85 -3.17
N TYR A 189 -59.88 4.79 -4.43
CA TYR A 189 -59.44 3.78 -5.38
C TYR A 189 -57.98 3.97 -5.88
N TRP A 190 -57.32 5.09 -5.55
CA TRP A 190 -55.87 5.29 -5.78
C TRP A 190 -54.99 4.65 -4.70
N LYS A 191 -55.57 4.10 -3.63
CA LYS A 191 -54.79 3.33 -2.65
C LYS A 191 -54.15 2.14 -3.36
N ARG A 192 -52.82 2.13 -3.44
CA ARG A 192 -52.11 0.94 -3.92
C ARG A 192 -52.41 -0.22 -2.96
N PRO A 193 -52.69 -1.43 -3.46
CA PRO A 193 -52.75 -2.61 -2.60
C PRO A 193 -51.40 -2.75 -1.91
N LEU A 194 -51.41 -2.99 -0.60
CA LEU A 194 -50.22 -3.42 0.12
C LEU A 194 -49.84 -4.80 -0.42
N MET A 195 -48.86 -4.85 -1.32
CA MET A 195 -48.17 -6.10 -1.64
C MET A 195 -47.26 -6.39 -0.43
N ASN A 196 -47.69 -7.36 0.39
CA ASN A 196 -46.86 -7.96 1.44
C ASN A 196 -45.74 -8.80 0.82
#